data_AF-A0AA46U7N9-F1
#
_entry.id   AF-A0AA46U7N9-F1
#
_cell.length_a   1.000
_cell.length_b   1.000
_cell.length_c   1.000
_cell.angle_alpha   90.00
_cell.angle_beta   90.00
_cell.angle_gamma   90.00
#
_symmetry.space_group_name_H-M   'P 1'
#
loop_
_entity.id
_entity.type
_entity.pdbx_description
1 polymer ?
#
loop_
_entity_poly.entity_id
_entity_poly.type
_entity_poly.pdbx_seq_one_letter_code
_entity_poly.pdbx_strand_id
1 'polypeptide(L)'
;MKKIIKYLFLLIGGSFILASCNDFLDREPLDSVTPDNLFFTENDLAAYAVKHYNFTTHEGFNAGIWKNDNATDNQAATDYDKKWIPGQWKVPEAYDNPASNDPWYFSAIREANYFLATVVPRFENEAHYLNPIAITHFRITASNPNDLSTSIIYQNPGWPIQANEGPIGIK
;
A
#
# COMPACT_ATOMS: atom_id res chain seq x y z
N MET A 1 -59.02 5.64 29.30
CA MET A 1 -57.97 4.61 29.17
C MET A 1 -57.69 4.18 27.74
N LYS A 2 -58.69 3.87 26.89
CA LYS A 2 -58.46 3.44 25.48
C LYS A 2 -57.73 4.45 24.58
N LYS A 3 -57.85 5.77 24.83
CA LYS A 3 -57.15 6.80 24.05
C LYS A 3 -55.66 6.92 24.40
N ILE A 4 -55.31 6.69 25.67
CA ILE A 4 -53.92 6.74 26.16
C ILE A 4 -53.09 5.57 25.58
N ILE A 5 -53.69 4.38 25.47
CA ILE A 5 -53.05 3.22 24.83
C ILE A 5 -52.76 3.49 23.35
N LYS A 6 -53.64 4.19 22.64
CA LYS A 6 -53.42 4.58 21.24
C LYS A 6 -52.27 5.57 21.08
N TYR A 7 -52.13 6.54 21.98
CA TYR A 7 -51.01 7.50 21.95
C TYR A 7 -49.68 6.87 22.34
N LEU A 8 -49.68 5.89 23.26
CA LEU A 8 -48.47 5.14 23.63
C LEU A 8 -47.95 4.28 22.46
N PHE A 9 -48.84 3.66 21.69
CA PHE A 9 -48.46 2.95 20.47
C PHE A 9 -47.89 3.88 19.38
N LEU A 10 -48.39 5.13 19.28
CA LEU A 10 -47.87 6.12 18.35
C LEU A 10 -46.46 6.60 18.73
N LEU A 11 -46.20 6.77 20.03
CA LEU A 11 -44.91 7.21 20.58
C LEU A 11 -43.82 6.13 20.46
N ILE A 12 -44.18 4.87 20.72
CA ILE A 12 -43.29 3.73 20.56
C ILE A 12 -43.03 3.46 19.07
N GLY A 13 -44.05 3.52 18.21
CA GLY A 13 -43.90 3.35 16.76
C GLY A 13 -43.09 4.45 16.08
N GLY A 14 -43.16 5.70 16.55
CA GLY A 14 -42.38 6.81 16.02
C GLY A 14 -40.88 6.76 16.38
N SER A 15 -40.52 6.10 17.48
CA SER A 15 -39.13 6.06 17.96
C SER A 15 -38.23 5.09 17.18
N PHE A 16 -38.80 4.15 16.43
CA PHE A 16 -38.04 3.20 15.59
C PHE A 16 -37.64 3.75 14.21
N ILE A 17 -38.10 4.95 13.84
CA ILE A 17 -37.83 5.55 12.51
C ILE A 17 -36.54 6.39 12.52
N LEU A 18 -35.95 6.65 13.69
CA LEU A 18 -34.70 7.42 13.84
C LEU A 18 -33.44 6.55 13.90
N ALA A 19 -33.45 5.36 13.31
CA ALA A 19 -32.22 4.62 13.06
C ALA A 19 -31.43 5.35 11.97
N SER A 20 -30.54 6.24 12.42
CA SER A 20 -29.53 6.88 11.59
C SER A 20 -28.61 5.80 11.01
N CYS A 21 -28.69 5.55 9.69
CA CYS A 21 -27.67 4.78 8.99
C CYS A 21 -26.40 5.62 8.95
N ASN A 22 -25.34 5.16 9.63
CA ASN A 22 -24.08 5.88 9.82
C ASN A 22 -23.19 5.96 8.56
N ASP A 23 -23.70 5.57 7.38
CA ASP A 23 -22.96 5.52 6.10
C ASP A 23 -22.37 6.88 5.69
N PHE A 24 -22.95 7.99 6.15
CA PHE A 24 -22.40 9.33 5.92
C PHE A 24 -21.19 9.67 6.83
N LEU A 25 -21.14 9.11 8.04
CA LEU A 25 -20.07 9.37 9.00
C LEU A 25 -18.81 8.55 8.71
N ASP A 26 -18.99 7.36 8.11
CA ASP A 26 -17.90 6.43 7.78
C ASP A 26 -17.54 6.46 6.29
N ARG A 27 -17.69 7.62 5.63
CA ARG A 27 -17.35 7.76 4.21
C ARG A 27 -15.87 8.02 4.03
N GLU A 28 -15.18 7.05 3.45
CA GLU A 28 -13.79 7.23 3.04
C GLU A 28 -13.66 8.31 1.94
N PRO A 29 -12.57 9.10 1.94
CA PRO A 29 -12.25 10.04 0.87
C PRO A 29 -12.10 9.31 -0.48
N LEU A 30 -12.96 9.66 -1.45
CA LEU A 30 -13.00 9.02 -2.77
C LEU A 30 -11.79 9.35 -3.66
N ASP A 31 -11.09 10.43 -3.35
CA ASP A 31 -9.99 10.99 -4.14
C ASP A 31 -8.60 10.69 -3.55
N SER A 32 -8.54 10.06 -2.38
CA SER A 32 -7.29 9.73 -1.72
C SER A 32 -7.10 8.22 -1.65
N VAL A 33 -5.92 7.76 -2.06
CA VAL A 33 -5.53 6.36 -1.84
C VAL A 33 -5.21 6.21 -0.36
N THR A 34 -6.12 5.58 0.38
CA THR A 34 -5.90 5.26 1.79
C THR A 34 -4.86 4.15 1.93
N PRO A 35 -4.08 4.09 3.03
CA PRO A 35 -3.11 3.02 3.26
C PRO A 35 -3.74 1.62 3.19
N ASP A 36 -5.02 1.51 3.53
CA ASP A 36 -5.80 0.28 3.54
C ASP A 36 -6.17 -0.23 2.14
N ASN A 37 -6.11 0.63 1.12
CA ASN A 37 -6.38 0.28 -0.28
C ASN A 37 -5.11 0.33 -1.16
N LEU A 38 -3.96 0.65 -0.58
CA LEU A 38 -2.68 0.70 -1.28
C LEU A 38 -2.04 -0.70 -1.33
N PHE A 39 -1.35 -1.01 -2.43
CA PHE A 39 -0.62 -2.28 -2.65
C PHE A 39 -1.50 -3.53 -2.81
N PHE A 40 -2.65 -3.41 -3.47
CA PHE A 40 -3.47 -4.56 -3.85
C PHE A 40 -3.36 -4.88 -5.34
N THR A 41 -3.13 -3.87 -6.18
CA THR A 41 -3.04 -4.05 -7.63
C THR A 41 -1.60 -4.01 -8.10
N GLU A 42 -1.32 -4.70 -9.20
CA GLU A 42 0.00 -4.64 -9.87
C GLU A 42 0.39 -3.20 -10.21
N ASN A 43 -0.59 -2.39 -10.61
CA ASN A 43 -0.36 -0.99 -10.94
C ASN A 43 0.13 -0.16 -9.74
N ASP A 44 -0.35 -0.47 -8.52
CA ASP A 44 0.10 0.20 -7.30
C ASP A 44 1.57 -0.15 -6.98
N LEU A 45 1.94 -1.42 -7.16
CA LEU A 45 3.31 -1.88 -6.97
C LEU A 45 4.24 -1.23 -8.00
N ALA A 46 3.82 -1.15 -9.26
CA ALA A 46 4.58 -0.50 -10.33
C ALA A 46 4.74 1.01 -10.07
N ALA A 47 3.67 1.70 -9.68
CA ALA A 47 3.70 3.13 -9.36
C ALA A 47 4.63 3.43 -8.17
N TYR A 48 4.60 2.58 -7.15
CA TYR A 48 5.53 2.66 -6.01
C TYR A 48 6.99 2.52 -6.46
N ALA A 49 7.29 1.50 -7.26
CA ALA A 49 8.64 1.28 -7.77
C ALA A 49 9.14 2.50 -8.58
N VAL A 50 8.35 2.98 -9.53
CA VAL A 50 8.71 4.14 -10.37
C VAL A 50 8.96 5.39 -9.52
N LYS A 51 8.15 5.64 -8.48
CA LYS A 51 8.33 6.78 -7.58
C LYS A 51 9.65 6.72 -6.80
N HIS A 52 10.04 5.53 -6.34
CA HIS A 52 11.25 5.37 -5.51
C HIS A 52 12.55 5.26 -6.32
N TYR A 53 12.49 4.82 -7.57
CA TYR A 53 13.63 4.85 -8.49
C TYR A 53 13.77 6.22 -9.16
N ASN A 54 14.37 7.18 -8.45
CA ASN A 54 14.73 8.47 -9.02
C ASN A 54 16.02 8.34 -9.87
N PHE A 55 15.96 8.77 -11.13
CA PHE A 55 17.12 8.81 -12.02
C PHE A 55 17.64 10.23 -12.12
N THR A 56 18.93 10.43 -11.84
CA THR A 56 19.58 11.72 -12.05
C THR A 56 19.74 11.96 -13.56
N THR A 57 19.10 13.02 -14.06
CA THR A 57 19.19 13.42 -15.47
C THR A 57 19.76 14.84 -15.59
N HIS A 58 20.19 15.21 -16.80
CA HIS A 58 20.59 16.58 -17.08
C HIS A 58 19.38 17.51 -17.00
N GLU A 59 19.56 18.66 -16.35
CA GLU A 59 18.52 19.69 -16.24
C GLU A 59 19.08 21.08 -16.54
N GLY A 60 18.32 21.88 -17.29
CA GLY A 60 18.60 23.29 -17.55
C GLY A 60 19.80 23.55 -18.50
N PHE A 61 20.14 24.83 -18.67
CA PHE A 61 21.28 25.27 -19.49
C PHE A 61 22.52 25.44 -18.61
N ASN A 62 23.14 24.32 -18.22
CA ASN A 62 24.37 24.28 -17.42
C ASN A 62 25.08 22.91 -17.60
N ALA A 63 26.13 22.64 -16.82
CA ALA A 63 26.86 21.38 -16.85
C ALA A 63 26.02 20.14 -16.39
N GLY A 64 24.78 20.34 -15.94
CA GLY A 64 23.87 19.30 -15.46
C GLY A 64 24.51 18.45 -14.38
N ILE A 65 24.38 17.12 -14.50
CA ILE A 65 24.92 16.16 -13.54
C ILE A 65 26.44 16.25 -13.38
N TRP A 66 27.17 16.74 -14.39
CA TRP A 66 28.63 16.91 -14.33
C TRP A 66 29.04 17.94 -13.28
N LYS A 67 28.14 18.86 -12.89
CA LYS A 67 28.40 19.82 -11.82
C LYS A 67 28.67 19.15 -10.46
N ASN A 68 28.27 17.89 -10.27
CA ASN A 68 28.59 17.11 -9.08
C ASN A 68 30.10 16.81 -8.94
N ASP A 69 30.84 16.81 -10.05
CA ASP A 69 32.30 16.67 -10.08
C ASP A 69 33.00 17.99 -9.77
N ASN A 70 32.27 19.04 -9.42
CA ASN A 70 32.90 20.32 -9.15
C ASN A 70 33.74 20.27 -7.86
N ALA A 71 34.86 21.00 -7.87
CA ALA A 71 35.82 21.07 -6.76
C ALA A 71 36.60 19.75 -6.52
N THR A 72 36.85 19.02 -7.62
CA THR A 72 37.80 17.91 -7.74
C THR A 72 39.06 18.38 -8.48
N ASP A 73 40.00 17.45 -8.75
CA ASP A 73 41.24 17.74 -9.47
C ASP A 73 41.05 17.93 -10.99
N ASN A 74 39.96 17.39 -11.55
CA ASN A 74 39.65 17.46 -12.98
C ASN A 74 38.54 18.48 -13.34
N GLN A 75 37.85 19.08 -12.36
CA GLN A 75 36.84 20.11 -12.63
C GLN A 75 36.75 21.21 -11.54
N ALA A 76 36.69 22.47 -11.98
CA ALA A 76 36.53 23.65 -11.14
C ALA A 76 35.37 24.54 -11.59
N ALA A 77 34.72 25.22 -10.64
CA ALA A 77 33.66 26.20 -10.90
C ALA A 77 34.22 27.62 -10.86
N THR A 78 33.38 28.57 -11.24
CA THR A 78 33.66 30.00 -11.10
C THR A 78 33.81 30.45 -9.64
N ASP A 79 33.22 29.72 -8.70
CA ASP A 79 33.23 30.02 -7.28
C ASP A 79 34.03 28.98 -6.48
N TYR A 80 34.51 29.37 -5.30
CA TYR A 80 35.22 28.50 -4.38
C TYR A 80 34.25 27.67 -3.52
N ASP A 81 34.66 26.45 -3.16
CA ASP A 81 33.93 25.63 -2.19
C ASP A 81 34.45 25.88 -0.76
N LYS A 82 33.53 26.20 0.16
CA LYS A 82 33.83 26.42 1.60
C LYS A 82 34.47 25.20 2.26
N LYS A 83 34.23 24.02 1.70
CA LYS A 83 34.84 22.75 2.08
C LYS A 83 36.37 22.81 2.17
N TRP A 84 37.00 23.53 1.24
CA TRP A 84 38.45 23.61 1.11
C TRP A 84 39.07 24.78 1.89
N ILE A 85 38.25 25.61 2.55
CA ILE A 85 38.72 26.74 3.35
C ILE A 85 38.88 26.29 4.81
N PRO A 86 40.07 26.43 5.42
CA PRO A 86 40.30 26.07 6.81
C PRO A 86 39.29 26.73 7.76
N GLY A 87 38.63 25.92 8.61
CA GLY A 87 37.65 26.38 9.59
C GLY A 87 36.27 26.75 9.05
N GLN A 88 36.03 26.64 7.74
CA GLN A 88 34.71 26.90 7.13
C GLN A 88 33.91 25.63 6.81
N TRP A 89 34.53 24.44 6.84
CA TRP A 89 33.78 23.18 6.83
C TRP A 89 33.11 22.98 8.18
N LYS A 90 31.80 23.23 8.24
CA LYS A 90 30.98 23.13 9.46
C LYS A 90 29.78 22.22 9.23
N VAL A 91 29.32 21.59 10.29
CA VAL A 91 28.05 20.87 10.29
C VAL A 91 26.93 21.89 10.46
N PRO A 92 25.89 21.88 9.61
CA PRO A 92 24.73 22.75 9.78
C PRO A 92 24.01 22.41 11.09
N GLU A 93 23.60 23.43 11.84
CA GLU A 93 22.84 23.28 13.09
C GLU A 93 21.39 22.84 12.82
N ALA A 94 20.81 23.36 11.75
CA ALA A 94 19.48 23.01 11.28
C ALA A 94 19.43 23.08 9.75
N TYR A 95 18.48 22.35 9.19
CA TYR A 95 18.18 22.32 7.78
C TYR A 95 16.85 23.03 7.53
N ASP A 96 16.82 23.96 6.58
CA ASP A 96 15.61 24.75 6.28
C ASP A 96 14.43 23.89 5.79
N ASN A 97 14.72 22.74 5.17
CA ASN A 97 13.71 21.78 4.74
C ASN A 97 14.23 20.35 4.91
N PRO A 98 14.10 19.76 6.12
CA PRO A 98 14.66 18.46 6.42
C PRO A 98 14.26 17.37 5.41
N ALA A 99 13.06 17.47 4.83
CA ALA A 99 12.59 16.51 3.83
C ALA A 99 13.41 16.49 2.52
N SER A 100 14.12 17.57 2.18
CA SER A 100 14.89 17.68 0.94
C SER A 100 16.40 17.81 1.14
N ASN A 101 16.86 18.37 2.25
CA ASN A 101 18.27 18.72 2.43
C ASN A 101 18.91 18.17 3.71
N ASP A 102 18.18 17.45 4.57
CA ASP A 102 18.76 16.73 5.70
C ASP A 102 19.20 15.31 5.26
N PRO A 103 20.51 14.99 5.30
CA PRO A 103 21.00 13.65 5.01
C PRO A 103 20.47 12.57 5.98
N TRP A 104 19.97 12.97 7.15
CA TRP A 104 19.43 12.08 8.18
C TRP A 104 17.91 11.92 8.09
N TYR A 105 17.30 12.42 7.02
CA TYR A 105 15.88 12.21 6.77
C TYR A 105 15.60 10.81 6.21
N PHE A 106 15.34 9.87 7.11
CA PHE A 106 15.13 8.45 6.78
C PHE A 106 13.72 8.11 6.23
N SER A 107 13.03 9.04 5.56
CA SER A 107 11.70 8.78 5.00
C SER A 107 11.73 7.65 3.96
N ALA A 108 12.69 7.67 3.04
CA ALA A 108 12.81 6.66 2.00
C ALA A 108 13.00 5.25 2.60
N ILE A 109 13.82 5.13 3.65
CA ILE A 109 14.02 3.86 4.37
C ILE A 109 12.72 3.43 5.08
N ARG A 110 12.02 4.37 5.74
CA ARG A 110 10.74 4.09 6.40
C ARG A 110 9.69 3.62 5.39
N GLU A 111 9.60 4.26 4.23
CA GLU A 111 8.67 3.93 3.15
C GLU A 111 9.01 2.58 2.52
N ALA A 112 10.30 2.26 2.33
CA ALA A 112 10.76 0.94 1.90
C ALA A 112 10.40 -0.16 2.91
N ASN A 113 10.62 0.09 4.20
CA ASN A 113 10.27 -0.87 5.25
C ASN A 113 8.76 -1.10 5.33
N TYR A 114 7.95 -0.05 5.19
CA TYR A 114 6.50 -0.18 5.13
C TYR A 114 6.05 -1.02 3.93
N PHE A 115 6.58 -0.73 2.74
CA PHE A 115 6.30 -1.51 1.54
C PHE A 115 6.65 -2.99 1.71
N LEU A 116 7.84 -3.30 2.22
CA LEU A 116 8.26 -4.68 2.45
C LEU A 116 7.37 -5.36 3.51
N ALA A 117 7.07 -4.68 4.62
CA ALA A 117 6.22 -5.23 5.67
C ALA A 117 4.78 -5.50 5.20
N THR A 118 4.27 -4.75 4.22
CA THR A 118 2.92 -4.94 3.67
C THR A 118 2.90 -5.94 2.52
N VAL A 119 3.81 -5.81 1.57
CA VAL A 119 3.80 -6.59 0.32
C VAL A 119 4.39 -7.97 0.51
N VAL A 120 5.43 -8.16 1.34
CA VAL A 120 6.05 -9.49 1.53
C VAL A 120 5.05 -10.50 2.09
N PRO A 121 4.30 -10.23 3.18
CA PRO A 121 3.30 -11.18 3.66
C PRO A 121 2.20 -11.47 2.63
N ARG A 122 1.79 -10.47 1.84
CA ARG A 122 0.80 -10.65 0.76
C ARG A 122 1.35 -11.46 -0.40
N PHE A 123 2.62 -11.27 -0.74
CA PHE A 123 3.34 -12.03 -1.77
C PHE A 123 3.53 -13.49 -1.36
N GLU A 124 3.96 -13.71 -0.12
CA GLU A 124 4.22 -15.05 0.44
C GLU A 124 2.93 -15.83 0.71
N ASN A 125 1.78 -15.16 0.78
CA ASN A 125 0.48 -15.83 0.78
C ASN A 125 0.23 -16.48 -0.58
N GLU A 126 0.29 -17.81 -0.60
CA GLU A 126 0.23 -18.67 -1.80
C GLU A 126 -0.98 -18.41 -2.72
N ALA A 127 -2.07 -17.85 -2.18
CA ALA A 127 -3.30 -17.61 -2.92
C ALA A 127 -3.31 -16.34 -3.79
N HIS A 128 -2.28 -15.49 -3.73
CA HIS A 128 -2.32 -14.17 -4.39
C HIS A 128 -2.08 -14.20 -5.91
N TYR A 129 -1.42 -15.24 -6.44
CA TYR A 129 -1.06 -15.35 -7.87
C TYR A 129 -1.91 -16.32 -8.66
N LEU A 130 -2.77 -17.07 -7.98
CA LEU A 130 -3.50 -18.18 -8.54
C LEU A 130 -4.97 -18.01 -8.21
N ASN A 131 -5.86 -18.20 -9.18
CA ASN A 131 -7.30 -18.21 -8.94
C ASN A 131 -7.73 -19.60 -8.45
N PRO A 132 -8.78 -19.73 -7.61
CA PRO A 132 -9.26 -21.04 -7.20
C PRO A 132 -9.81 -21.79 -8.41
N ILE A 133 -9.44 -23.05 -8.55
CA ILE A 133 -10.08 -23.94 -9.51
C ILE A 133 -11.49 -24.23 -8.99
N ALA A 134 -12.49 -24.16 -9.88
CA ALA A 134 -13.87 -24.44 -9.50
C ALA A 134 -14.05 -25.87 -8.97
N ILE A 135 -14.78 -26.03 -7.86
CA ILE A 135 -15.09 -27.32 -7.20
C ILE A 135 -15.71 -28.34 -8.16
N THR A 136 -16.43 -27.88 -9.18
CA THR A 136 -17.03 -28.73 -10.21
C THR A 136 -15.99 -29.56 -10.96
N HIS A 137 -14.81 -29.00 -11.25
CA HIS A 137 -13.74 -29.74 -11.93
C HIS A 137 -13.20 -30.88 -11.06
N PHE A 138 -13.06 -30.66 -9.75
CA PHE A 138 -12.64 -31.70 -8.81
C PHE A 138 -13.67 -32.82 -8.74
N ARG A 139 -14.97 -32.47 -8.73
CA ARG A 139 -16.06 -33.45 -8.68
C ARG A 139 -16.15 -34.32 -9.95
N ILE A 140 -15.86 -33.77 -11.13
CA ILE A 140 -15.90 -34.51 -12.41
C ILE A 140 -14.70 -35.45 -12.56
N THR A 141 -13.57 -35.09 -11.95
CA THR A 141 -12.30 -35.83 -12.07
C THR A 141 -12.04 -36.76 -10.88
N ALA A 142 -12.85 -36.69 -9.83
CA ALA A 142 -12.80 -37.58 -8.68
C ALA A 142 -13.32 -38.97 -9.01
N SER A 143 -12.64 -39.99 -8.49
CA SER A 143 -13.12 -41.38 -8.58
C SER A 143 -14.40 -41.58 -7.75
N ASN A 144 -14.59 -40.77 -6.70
CA ASN A 144 -15.82 -40.71 -5.91
C ASN A 144 -16.33 -39.24 -5.86
N PRO A 145 -17.50 -38.92 -6.43
CA PRO A 145 -18.04 -37.55 -6.44
C PRO A 145 -18.30 -36.93 -5.05
N ASN A 146 -18.40 -37.76 -4.01
CA ASN A 146 -18.60 -37.33 -2.62
C ASN A 146 -17.28 -37.14 -1.86
N ASP A 147 -16.14 -37.52 -2.46
CA ASP A 147 -14.80 -37.37 -1.88
C ASP A 147 -13.84 -36.73 -2.90
N LEU A 148 -13.70 -35.41 -2.78
CA LEU A 148 -12.87 -34.60 -3.67
C LEU A 148 -11.37 -34.89 -3.54
N SER A 149 -10.93 -35.57 -2.48
CA SER A 149 -9.51 -35.97 -2.33
C SER A 149 -9.08 -37.03 -3.34
N THR A 150 -10.06 -37.72 -3.96
CA THR A 150 -9.83 -38.73 -5.00
C THR A 150 -9.71 -38.15 -6.42
N SER A 151 -9.71 -36.82 -6.54
CA SER A 151 -9.50 -36.10 -7.79
C SER A 151 -8.04 -36.17 -8.24
N ILE A 152 -7.84 -36.30 -9.56
CA ILE A 152 -6.51 -36.22 -10.18
C ILE A 152 -5.96 -34.79 -10.27
N ILE A 153 -6.81 -33.77 -10.07
CA ILE A 153 -6.40 -32.37 -10.05
C ILE A 153 -6.27 -31.90 -8.60
N TYR A 154 -5.27 -31.07 -8.33
CA TYR A 154 -5.03 -30.46 -7.02
C TYR A 154 -5.42 -28.98 -7.06
N GLN A 155 -5.82 -28.45 -5.91
CA GLN A 155 -6.15 -27.03 -5.79
C GLN A 155 -4.89 -26.19 -5.82
N ASN A 156 -5.01 -24.98 -6.36
CA ASN A 156 -3.92 -24.02 -6.33
C ASN A 156 -3.49 -23.76 -4.87
N PRO A 157 -2.19 -23.70 -4.59
CA PRO A 157 -1.65 -23.40 -3.26
C PRO A 157 -2.36 -22.19 -2.60
N GLY A 158 -2.59 -22.27 -1.29
CA GLY A 158 -3.35 -21.27 -0.54
C GLY A 158 -4.88 -21.25 -0.75
N TRP A 159 -5.47 -22.09 -1.62
CA TRP A 159 -6.93 -22.15 -1.82
C TRP A 159 -7.56 -23.42 -1.23
N PRO A 160 -8.75 -23.31 -0.61
CA PRO A 160 -9.45 -24.47 -0.06
C PRO A 160 -10.12 -25.32 -1.15
N ILE A 161 -10.33 -26.59 -0.83
CA ILE A 161 -11.16 -27.54 -1.60
C ILE A 161 -12.63 -27.54 -1.15
N GLN A 162 -13.03 -26.51 -0.39
CA GLN A 162 -14.38 -26.33 0.13
C GLN A 162 -15.06 -25.16 -0.59
N ALA A 163 -16.32 -25.36 -0.99
CA ALA A 163 -17.07 -24.35 -1.72
C ALA A 163 -17.35 -23.13 -0.84
N ASN A 164 -17.29 -21.93 -1.44
CA ASN A 164 -17.55 -20.64 -0.79
C ASN A 164 -16.59 -20.28 0.35
N GLU A 165 -15.41 -20.89 0.41
CA GLU A 165 -14.36 -20.47 1.33
C GLU A 165 -13.33 -19.59 0.63
N GLY A 166 -12.84 -18.57 1.36
CA GLY A 166 -11.76 -17.69 0.92
C GLY A 166 -10.39 -18.36 1.08
N PRO A 167 -9.32 -17.68 0.69
CA PRO A 167 -7.99 -18.25 0.76
C PRO A 167 -7.54 -18.61 2.19
N ILE A 168 -6.79 -19.70 2.29
CA ILE A 168 -6.22 -20.22 3.53
C ILE A 168 -4.97 -19.40 3.88
N GLY A 169 -4.83 -19.00 5.15
CA GLY A 169 -3.64 -18.29 5.63
C GLY A 169 -3.76 -16.76 5.64
N ILE A 170 -4.85 -16.20 5.12
CA ILE A 170 -5.15 -14.77 5.25
C ILE A 170 -5.66 -14.51 6.67
N LYS A 171 -4.85 -13.82 7.48
CA LYS A 171 -5.27 -13.19 8.74
C LYS A 171 -5.24 -11.69 8.60
#